data_AF-A0A653HH90-F1
#
_entry.id   AF-A0A653HH90-F1
#
_cell.length_a   1.000
_cell.length_b   1.000
_cell.length_c   1.000
_cell.angle_alpha   90.00
_cell.angle_beta   90.00
_cell.angle_gamma   90.00
#
_symmetry.space_group_name_H-M   'P 1'
#
loop_
_entity.id
_entity.type
_entity.pdbx_description
1 polymer ?
#
loop_
_entity_poly.entity_id
_entity_poly.type
_entity_poly.pdbx_seq_one_letter_code
_entity_poly.pdbx_strand_id
1 'polypeptide(L)'
;MDHHCPWLGTCVGEKNMKFFFLFLFYGFLITLYITLSITPTFIQSFKRNEADLPQKRYYYATLFLTFCVGITSCILLLFMNCTYIYYISHNITVIEISYKDKNPYDLGIYENWKMVFGEFNWRWFVPLTPKHLLQTVYLLPLNGNYSNINVVDLEDSFLVDNDQHGSVDEEV
;
A
#
# COMPACT_ATOMS: atom_id res chain seq x y z
N MET A 1 -7.85 -5.21 8.20
CA MET A 1 -7.05 -3.96 8.24
C MET A 1 -5.70 -4.28 7.62
N ASP A 2 -5.06 -3.36 6.92
CA ASP A 2 -3.71 -3.59 6.37
C ASP A 2 -2.62 -3.04 7.30
N HIS A 3 -2.60 -1.72 7.53
CA HIS A 3 -1.70 -1.09 8.50
C HIS A 3 -2.22 0.28 8.95
N HIS A 4 -1.65 0.85 10.01
CA HIS A 4 -1.84 2.26 10.33
C HIS A 4 -0.75 3.09 9.63
N CYS A 5 -1.15 4.00 8.73
CA CYS A 5 -0.21 4.81 7.97
C CYS A 5 -0.05 6.19 8.62
N PRO A 6 1.09 6.47 9.31
CA PRO A 6 1.30 7.76 9.96
C PRO A 6 1.36 8.92 8.94
N TRP A 7 1.78 8.64 7.70
CA TRP A 7 1.86 9.64 6.62
C TRP A 7 0.50 10.14 6.16
N LEU A 8 -0.53 9.30 6.28
CA LEU A 8 -1.91 9.67 5.95
C LEU A 8 -2.74 10.03 7.19
N GLY A 9 -2.20 9.80 8.40
CA GLY A 9 -2.93 9.98 9.65
C GLY A 9 -4.15 9.07 9.79
N THR A 10 -4.19 7.94 9.08
CA THR A 10 -5.34 7.02 9.07
C THR A 10 -4.90 5.57 8.86
N CYS A 11 -5.77 4.64 9.23
CA CYS A 11 -5.62 3.23 8.86
C CYS A 11 -5.87 3.02 7.36
N VAL A 12 -5.10 2.10 6.78
CA VAL A 12 -5.25 1.57 5.42
C VAL A 12 -5.84 0.16 5.52
N GLY A 13 -6.74 -0.18 4.62
CA GLY A 13 -7.40 -1.48 4.55
C GLY A 13 -8.36 -1.55 3.37
N GLU A 14 -9.26 -2.52 3.36
CA GLU A 14 -10.18 -2.83 2.26
C GLU A 14 -10.83 -1.60 1.62
N LYS A 15 -11.43 -0.72 2.43
CA LYS A 15 -12.21 0.44 1.96
C LYS A 15 -11.39 1.56 1.32
N ASN A 16 -10.07 1.59 1.56
CA ASN A 16 -9.19 2.64 1.03
C ASN A 16 -7.89 2.14 0.39
N MET A 17 -7.72 0.83 0.22
CA MET A 17 -6.54 0.21 -0.41
C MET A 17 -6.32 0.76 -1.83
N LYS A 18 -7.39 0.91 -2.62
CA LYS A 18 -7.32 1.54 -3.94
C LYS A 18 -6.75 2.95 -3.89
N PHE A 19 -7.23 3.79 -2.97
CA PHE A 19 -6.78 5.17 -2.86
C PHE A 19 -5.32 5.24 -2.41
N PHE A 20 -4.93 4.37 -1.48
CA PHE A 20 -3.55 4.25 -1.03
C PHE A 20 -2.61 3.83 -2.16
N PHE A 21 -2.97 2.80 -2.94
CA PHE A 21 -2.18 2.38 -4.09
C PHE A 21 -2.03 3.49 -5.13
N LEU A 22 -3.14 4.16 -5.49
CA LEU A 22 -3.11 5.28 -6.42
C LEU A 22 -2.27 6.45 -5.90
N PHE A 23 -2.30 6.72 -4.59
CA PHE A 23 -1.44 7.72 -3.96
C PHE A 23 0.05 7.36 -4.14
N LEU A 24 0.45 6.11 -3.92
CA LEU A 24 1.82 5.66 -4.17
C LEU A 24 2.20 5.77 -5.65
N PHE A 25 1.32 5.35 -6.54
CA PHE A 25 1.56 5.35 -7.99
C PHE A 25 1.71 6.76 -8.55
N TYR A 26 0.76 7.65 -8.27
CA TYR A 26 0.84 9.04 -8.73
C TYR A 26 1.96 9.81 -8.03
N GLY A 27 2.22 9.52 -6.75
CA GLY A 27 3.39 10.05 -6.05
C GLY A 27 4.68 9.71 -6.79
N PHE A 28 4.87 8.44 -7.17
CA PHE A 28 6.03 8.00 -7.93
C PHE A 28 6.15 8.73 -9.28
N LEU A 29 5.06 8.83 -10.05
CA LEU A 29 5.07 9.52 -11.34
C LEU A 29 5.44 11.00 -11.21
N ILE A 30 4.90 11.69 -10.20
CA ILE A 30 5.20 13.11 -9.95
C ILE A 30 6.67 13.28 -9.56
N THR A 31 7.18 12.46 -8.62
CA THR A 31 8.59 12.56 -8.22
C THR A 31 9.54 12.23 -9.36
N LEU A 32 9.17 11.25 -10.21
CA LEU A 32 9.94 10.90 -11.40
C LEU A 32 9.96 12.06 -12.39
N TYR A 33 8.80 12.64 -12.68
CA TYR A 33 8.67 13.79 -13.57
C TYR A 33 9.50 14.98 -13.09
N ILE A 34 9.39 15.36 -11.81
CA ILE A 34 10.17 16.45 -11.23
C ILE A 34 11.67 16.16 -11.36
N THR A 35 12.10 14.96 -10.95
CA THR A 35 13.51 14.57 -10.99
C THR A 35 14.08 14.64 -12.40
N LEU A 36 13.38 14.08 -13.39
CA LEU A 36 13.79 14.12 -14.80
C LEU A 36 13.84 15.56 -15.34
N SER A 37 12.86 16.39 -14.98
CA SER A 37 12.77 17.78 -15.44
C SER A 37 13.91 18.64 -14.91
N ILE A 38 14.34 18.45 -13.66
CA ILE A 38 15.45 19.22 -13.06
C ILE A 38 16.83 18.66 -13.39
N THR A 39 16.94 17.40 -13.83
CA THR A 39 18.21 16.72 -14.09
C THR A 39 19.15 17.52 -15.03
N PRO A 40 18.70 18.07 -16.17
CA PRO A 40 19.59 18.83 -17.05
C PRO A 40 20.18 20.06 -16.37
N THR A 41 19.36 20.80 -15.63
CA THR A 41 19.78 21.99 -14.88
C THR A 41 20.73 21.62 -13.75
N PHE A 42 20.47 20.51 -13.06
CA PHE A 42 21.34 19.96 -12.04
C PHE A 42 22.72 19.61 -12.60
N ILE A 43 22.79 18.91 -13.74
CA ILE A 43 24.05 18.59 -14.42
C ILE A 43 24.80 19.86 -14.83
N GLN A 44 24.09 20.87 -15.34
CA GLN A 44 24.70 22.15 -15.71
C GLN A 44 25.27 22.91 -14.51
N SER A 45 24.70 22.74 -13.31
CA SER A 45 25.18 23.41 -12.09
C SER A 45 26.63 23.05 -11.72
N PHE A 46 27.11 21.87 -12.15
CA PHE A 46 28.51 21.47 -11.96
C PHE A 46 29.50 22.20 -12.89
N LYS A 47 29.03 22.82 -13.97
CA LYS A 47 29.87 23.61 -14.90
C LYS A 47 29.99 25.08 -14.50
N ARG A 48 29.76 25.40 -13.23
CA ARG A 48 29.73 26.77 -12.70
C ARG A 48 31.12 27.43 -12.73
N ASN A 49 31.12 28.74 -12.99
CA ASN A 49 32.30 29.61 -12.80
C ASN A 49 32.35 30.17 -11.37
N GLU A 50 33.57 30.39 -10.85
CA GLU A 50 33.77 30.90 -9.49
C GLU A 50 33.19 32.31 -9.24
N ALA A 51 32.96 33.09 -10.31
CA ALA A 51 32.44 34.46 -10.27
C ALA A 51 30.91 34.58 -10.04
N ASP A 52 30.21 33.48 -9.74
CA ASP A 52 28.76 33.51 -9.56
C ASP A 52 28.32 34.31 -8.31
N LEU A 53 27.33 35.19 -8.52
CA LEU A 53 26.75 36.05 -7.48
C LEU A 53 26.25 35.25 -6.26
N PRO A 54 26.27 35.82 -5.05
CA PRO A 54 25.79 35.16 -3.83
C PRO A 54 24.36 34.58 -3.95
N GLN A 55 23.49 35.24 -4.70
CA GLN A 55 22.11 34.79 -4.96
C GLN A 55 22.03 33.44 -5.68
N LYS A 56 23.01 33.13 -6.54
CA LYS A 56 23.07 31.82 -7.23
C LYS A 56 23.46 30.69 -6.29
N ARG A 57 24.13 30.96 -5.16
CA ARG A 57 24.49 29.92 -4.17
C ARG A 57 23.25 29.25 -3.57
N TYR A 58 22.25 30.04 -3.19
CA TYR A 58 20.98 29.52 -2.68
C TYR A 58 20.23 28.72 -3.75
N TYR A 59 20.20 29.21 -4.98
CA TYR A 59 19.60 28.50 -6.11
C TYR A 59 20.22 27.11 -6.31
N TYR A 60 21.55 27.00 -6.35
CA TYR A 60 22.23 25.71 -6.52
C TYR A 60 22.05 24.78 -5.31
N ALA A 61 22.06 25.32 -4.09
CA ALA A 61 21.78 24.54 -2.89
C ALA A 61 20.36 23.97 -2.90
N THR A 62 19.36 24.78 -3.28
CA THR A 62 17.98 24.31 -3.46
C THR A 62 17.89 23.26 -4.55
N LEU A 63 18.53 23.49 -5.71
CA LEU A 63 18.54 22.53 -6.82
C LEU A 63 19.14 21.17 -6.41
N PHE A 64 20.25 21.19 -5.67
CA PHE A 64 20.88 19.98 -5.12
C PHE A 64 19.94 19.26 -4.14
N LEU A 65 19.36 19.98 -3.18
CA LEU A 65 18.42 19.42 -2.21
C LEU A 65 17.20 18.81 -2.91
N THR A 66 16.60 19.53 -3.87
CA THR A 66 15.44 19.04 -4.63
C THR A 66 15.80 17.80 -5.44
N PHE A 67 16.99 17.74 -6.05
CA PHE A 67 17.45 16.55 -6.77
C PHE A 67 17.64 15.34 -5.84
N CYS A 68 18.29 15.52 -4.70
CA CYS A 68 18.47 14.46 -3.71
C CYS A 68 17.13 13.94 -3.17
N VAL A 69 16.25 14.84 -2.74
CA VAL A 69 14.90 14.48 -2.26
C VAL A 69 14.11 13.78 -3.38
N GLY A 70 14.16 14.31 -4.60
CA GLY A 70 13.48 13.72 -5.77
C GLY A 70 13.90 12.28 -6.05
N ILE A 71 15.22 12.02 -6.12
CA ILE A 71 15.76 10.67 -6.33
C ILE A 71 15.41 9.73 -5.18
N THR A 72 15.58 10.17 -3.93
CA THR A 72 15.24 9.34 -2.75
C THR A 72 13.75 9.00 -2.74
N SER A 73 12.87 9.97 -2.97
CA SER A 73 11.43 9.73 -3.05
C SER A 73 11.07 8.80 -4.21
N CYS A 74 11.69 8.95 -5.39
CA CYS A 74 11.48 8.04 -6.53
C CYS A 74 11.80 6.59 -6.16
N ILE A 75 12.95 6.34 -5.53
CA ILE A 75 13.39 4.98 -5.16
C ILE A 75 12.45 4.38 -4.12
N LEU A 76 12.12 5.14 -3.07
CA LEU A 76 11.23 4.67 -2.00
C LEU A 76 9.82 4.39 -2.53
N LEU A 77 9.27 5.29 -3.35
CA LEU A 77 7.93 5.10 -3.91
C LEU A 77 7.92 3.98 -4.94
N LEU A 78 8.97 3.78 -5.73
CA LEU A 78 9.09 2.64 -6.64
C LEU A 78 9.08 1.32 -5.85
N PHE A 79 9.88 1.23 -4.79
CA PHE A 79 9.90 0.06 -3.91
C PHE A 79 8.51 -0.22 -3.33
N MET A 80 7.85 0.79 -2.77
CA MET A 80 6.50 0.66 -2.22
C MET A 80 5.47 0.25 -3.29
N ASN A 81 5.54 0.81 -4.50
CA ASN A 81 4.67 0.40 -5.61
C ASN A 81 4.88 -1.09 -5.96
N CYS A 82 6.12 -1.54 -6.10
CA CYS A 82 6.42 -2.95 -6.36
C CYS A 82 5.90 -3.87 -5.24
N THR A 83 6.08 -3.47 -3.98
CA THR A 83 5.56 -4.21 -2.82
C THR A 83 4.04 -4.33 -2.85
N TYR A 84 3.32 -3.23 -3.10
CA TYR A 84 1.86 -3.28 -3.13
C TYR A 84 1.30 -3.94 -4.40
N ILE A 85 2.02 -3.89 -5.53
CA ILE A 85 1.70 -4.74 -6.68
C ILE A 85 1.77 -6.21 -6.27
N TYR A 86 2.81 -6.62 -5.54
CA TYR A 86 2.94 -7.99 -5.06
C TYR A 86 1.82 -8.36 -4.07
N TYR A 87 1.55 -7.52 -3.06
CA TYR A 87 0.51 -7.76 -2.06
C TYR A 87 -0.90 -7.84 -2.65
N ILE A 88 -1.27 -6.90 -3.53
CA ILE A 88 -2.57 -6.94 -4.21
C ILE A 88 -2.64 -8.15 -5.14
N SER A 89 -1.56 -8.50 -5.84
CA SER A 89 -1.55 -9.65 -6.75
C SER A 89 -1.73 -10.99 -6.06
N HIS A 90 -1.40 -11.10 -4.78
CA HIS A 90 -1.56 -12.32 -3.98
C HIS A 90 -2.71 -12.21 -2.95
N ASN A 91 -3.41 -11.08 -2.88
CA ASN A 91 -4.44 -10.79 -1.88
C ASN A 91 -3.94 -11.06 -0.44
N ILE A 92 -2.84 -10.40 -0.07
CA ILE A 92 -2.21 -10.51 1.25
C ILE A 92 -2.05 -9.10 1.81
N THR A 93 -2.42 -8.90 3.07
CA THR A 93 -2.15 -7.67 3.83
C THR A 93 -0.78 -7.70 4.50
N VAL A 94 -0.28 -6.53 4.90
CA VAL A 94 0.97 -6.41 5.68
C VAL A 94 0.94 -7.22 6.97
N ILE A 95 -0.23 -7.41 7.59
CA ILE A 95 -0.37 -8.24 8.79
C ILE A 95 -0.27 -9.72 8.43
N GLU A 96 -0.96 -10.15 7.37
CA GLU A 96 -1.04 -11.56 6.97
C GLU A 96 0.31 -12.13 6.49
N ILE A 97 1.27 -11.29 6.06
CA ILE A 97 2.62 -11.76 5.73
C ILE A 97 3.35 -12.40 6.92
N SER A 98 2.93 -12.07 8.15
CA SER A 98 3.50 -12.63 9.37
C SER A 98 2.93 -14.01 9.71
N TYR A 99 1.85 -14.43 9.05
CA TYR A 99 1.19 -15.70 9.31
C TYR A 99 1.93 -16.84 8.60
N LYS A 100 1.96 -18.00 9.26
CA LYS A 100 2.62 -19.21 8.74
C LYS A 100 1.70 -20.01 7.81
N ASP A 101 0.39 -19.82 7.95
CA ASP A 101 -0.60 -20.55 7.18
C ASP A 101 -0.60 -20.13 5.72
N LYS A 102 -1.07 -21.03 4.85
CA LYS A 102 -1.23 -20.72 3.43
C LYS A 102 -2.32 -19.67 3.27
N ASN A 103 -2.10 -18.69 2.39
CA ASN A 103 -3.09 -17.66 2.12
C ASN A 103 -4.38 -18.27 1.53
N PRO A 104 -5.53 -18.22 2.23
CA PRO A 104 -6.79 -18.72 1.71
C PRO A 104 -7.48 -17.72 0.77
N TYR A 105 -7.01 -16.46 0.70
CA TYR A 105 -7.66 -15.38 -0.04
C TYR A 105 -7.08 -15.14 -1.44
N ASP A 106 -5.99 -15.82 -1.81
CA ASP A 106 -5.42 -15.72 -3.16
C ASP A 106 -6.33 -16.45 -4.17
N LEU A 107 -7.07 -15.67 -4.98
CA LEU A 107 -7.96 -16.15 -6.03
C LEU A 107 -7.34 -16.09 -7.43
N GLY A 108 -6.06 -15.72 -7.52
CA GLY A 108 -5.38 -15.40 -8.76
C GLY A 108 -5.39 -13.91 -9.09
N ILE A 109 -4.35 -13.47 -9.81
CA ILE A 109 -4.00 -12.06 -10.01
C ILE A 109 -5.21 -11.20 -10.41
N TYR A 110 -5.96 -11.57 -11.45
CA TYR A 110 -7.07 -10.73 -11.92
C TYR A 110 -8.17 -10.56 -10.87
N GLU A 111 -8.61 -11.64 -10.23
CA GLU A 111 -9.67 -11.59 -9.21
C GLU A 111 -9.21 -10.83 -7.97
N ASN A 112 -7.95 -10.97 -7.58
CA ASN A 112 -7.37 -10.23 -6.45
C ASN A 112 -7.35 -8.71 -6.74
N TRP A 113 -6.92 -8.30 -7.93
CA TRP A 113 -6.95 -6.89 -8.33
C TRP A 113 -8.38 -6.35 -8.45
N LYS A 114 -9.30 -7.16 -8.96
CA LYS A 114 -10.73 -6.83 -9.04
C LYS A 114 -11.34 -6.61 -7.66
N MET A 115 -10.90 -7.32 -6.61
CA MET A 115 -11.35 -7.06 -5.24
C MET A 115 -10.97 -5.66 -4.75
N VAL A 116 -9.87 -5.09 -5.23
CA VAL A 116 -9.43 -3.73 -4.85
C VAL A 116 -10.01 -2.66 -5.77
N PHE A 117 -10.02 -2.90 -7.09
CA PHE A 117 -10.34 -1.89 -8.09
C PHE A 117 -11.74 -2.00 -8.70
N GLY A 118 -12.42 -3.13 -8.51
CA GLY A 118 -13.62 -3.53 -9.23
C GLY A 118 -13.29 -4.03 -10.64
N GLU A 119 -14.31 -4.21 -11.48
CA GLU A 119 -14.12 -4.59 -12.88
C GLU A 119 -13.17 -3.64 -13.62
N PHE A 120 -12.33 -4.19 -14.50
CA PHE A 120 -11.36 -3.41 -15.27
C PHE A 120 -12.05 -2.38 -16.18
N ASN A 121 -11.78 -1.10 -15.94
CA ASN A 121 -12.22 0.03 -16.76
C ASN A 121 -11.40 1.28 -16.41
N TRP A 122 -11.70 2.41 -17.06
CA TRP A 122 -11.00 3.69 -16.85
C TRP A 122 -10.98 4.16 -15.39
N ARG A 123 -11.91 3.73 -14.55
CA ARG A 123 -11.97 4.09 -13.12
C ARG A 123 -10.82 3.50 -12.32
N TRP A 124 -10.06 2.56 -12.88
CA TRP A 124 -8.85 2.03 -12.24
C TRP A 124 -7.80 3.11 -12.05
N PHE A 125 -7.76 4.09 -12.95
CA PHE A 125 -6.78 5.17 -12.97
C PHE A 125 -7.29 6.46 -12.32
N VAL A 126 -8.35 6.39 -11.50
CA VAL A 126 -8.84 7.56 -10.77
C VAL A 126 -9.30 7.17 -9.37
N PRO A 127 -9.16 8.08 -8.38
CA PRO A 127 -9.57 7.83 -7.00
C PRO A 127 -11.09 7.95 -6.87
N LEU A 128 -11.81 7.01 -7.49
CA LEU A 128 -13.25 6.84 -7.34
C LEU A 128 -13.55 5.54 -6.59
N THR A 129 -14.48 5.62 -5.64
CA THR A 129 -14.93 4.46 -4.84
C THR A 129 -15.44 3.35 -5.78
N PRO A 130 -14.86 2.14 -5.71
CA PRO A 130 -15.39 0.97 -6.40
C PRO A 130 -16.81 0.64 -5.89
N LYS A 131 -17.72 0.30 -6.82
CA LYS A 131 -19.13 0.07 -6.48
C LYS A 131 -19.34 -1.15 -5.58
N HIS A 132 -18.50 -2.17 -5.69
CA HIS A 132 -18.63 -3.42 -4.94
C HIS A 132 -18.30 -3.26 -3.45
N LEU A 133 -17.43 -2.29 -3.10
CA LEU A 133 -17.10 -1.97 -1.71
C LEU A 133 -18.25 -1.32 -0.92
N LEU A 134 -19.34 -0.95 -1.61
CA LEU A 134 -20.56 -0.45 -0.97
C LEU A 134 -21.50 -1.59 -0.53
N GLN A 135 -21.22 -2.83 -0.94
CA GLN A 135 -22.11 -3.99 -0.79
C GLN A 135 -21.55 -5.10 0.10
N THR A 136 -20.29 -5.03 0.55
CA THR A 136 -19.65 -6.13 1.28
C THR A 136 -20.26 -6.33 2.67
N VAL A 137 -21.05 -7.41 2.78
CA VAL A 137 -21.51 -8.02 4.03
C VAL A 137 -20.49 -9.12 4.40
N TYR A 138 -19.61 -8.75 5.31
CA TYR A 138 -18.77 -9.54 6.24
C TYR A 138 -17.85 -10.68 5.78
N LEU A 139 -17.89 -11.23 4.56
CA LEU A 139 -17.03 -12.38 4.22
C LEU A 139 -16.28 -12.21 2.90
N LEU A 140 -14.95 -12.35 2.99
CA LEU A 140 -14.07 -12.39 1.83
C LEU A 140 -14.13 -13.78 1.17
N PRO A 141 -14.14 -13.86 -0.17
CA PRO A 141 -14.13 -15.13 -0.88
C PRO A 141 -12.84 -15.92 -0.58
N LEU A 142 -13.01 -17.22 -0.32
CA LEU A 142 -11.91 -18.16 -0.10
C LEU A 142 -11.56 -18.89 -1.40
N ASN A 143 -10.29 -19.26 -1.58
CA ASN A 143 -9.85 -20.05 -2.71
C ASN A 143 -10.32 -21.51 -2.59
N GLY A 144 -10.24 -22.26 -3.70
CA GLY A 144 -10.81 -23.61 -3.81
C GLY A 144 -10.25 -24.64 -2.83
N ASN A 145 -9.15 -24.34 -2.12
CA ASN A 145 -8.63 -25.23 -1.08
C ASN A 145 -9.40 -25.12 0.24
N TYR A 146 -10.18 -24.06 0.43
CA TYR A 146 -10.91 -23.73 1.66
C TYR A 146 -12.41 -23.57 1.43
N SER A 147 -12.92 -23.96 0.25
CA SER A 147 -14.34 -23.84 -0.13
C SER A 147 -15.30 -24.71 0.69
N ASN A 148 -14.77 -25.66 1.46
CA ASN A 148 -15.55 -26.57 2.32
C ASN A 148 -15.60 -26.14 3.79
N ILE A 149 -14.93 -25.04 4.17
CA ILE A 149 -15.08 -24.47 5.51
C ILE A 149 -16.41 -23.73 5.51
N ASN A 150 -17.37 -24.23 6.28
CA ASN A 150 -18.62 -23.50 6.45
C ASN A 150 -18.30 -22.21 7.19
N VAL A 151 -18.86 -21.11 6.69
CA VAL A 151 -18.72 -19.75 7.23
C VAL A 151 -18.97 -19.68 8.75
N VAL A 152 -19.79 -20.59 9.28
CA VAL A 152 -20.11 -20.70 10.71
C VAL A 152 -18.89 -21.12 11.55
N ASP A 153 -17.97 -21.93 11.00
CA ASP A 153 -16.82 -22.48 11.73
C ASP A 153 -15.77 -21.41 12.10
N LEU A 154 -15.82 -20.23 11.46
CA LEU A 154 -14.94 -19.10 11.74
C LEU A 154 -15.45 -18.19 12.87
N GLU A 155 -16.77 -18.13 13.12
CA GLU A 155 -17.27 -17.37 14.28
C GLU A 155 -17.04 -18.14 15.59
N ASP A 156 -17.20 -19.47 15.56
CA ASP A 156 -17.05 -20.31 16.74
C ASP A 156 -15.58 -20.46 17.19
N SER A 157 -14.62 -20.46 16.27
CA SER A 157 -13.19 -20.61 16.63
C SER A 157 -12.61 -19.40 17.35
N PHE A 158 -13.11 -18.17 17.11
CA PHE A 158 -12.68 -16.97 17.84
C PHE A 158 -13.37 -16.79 19.20
N LEU A 159 -14.49 -17.47 19.45
CA LEU A 159 -15.21 -17.39 20.73
C LEU A 159 -14.80 -18.49 21.70
N VAL A 160 -14.30 -19.63 21.23
CA VAL A 160 -13.93 -20.77 22.09
C VAL A 160 -12.64 -20.53 22.89
N ASP A 161 -11.73 -19.66 22.44
CA ASP A 161 -10.45 -19.43 23.13
C ASP A 161 -10.55 -18.54 24.38
N ASN A 162 -11.69 -17.86 24.62
CA ASN A 162 -11.87 -17.00 25.80
C ASN A 162 -12.52 -17.67 27.01
N ASP A 163 -13.06 -18.89 26.88
CA ASP A 163 -13.75 -19.59 27.97
C ASP A 163 -12.89 -20.65 28.70
N GLN A 164 -11.63 -20.85 28.30
CA GLN A 164 -10.74 -21.87 28.89
C GLN A 164 -9.75 -21.34 29.96
N HIS A 165 -9.91 -20.12 30.46
CA HIS A 165 -9.04 -19.57 31.53
C HIS A 165 -9.78 -19.11 32.80
N GLY A 166 -11.03 -19.53 32.97
CA GLY A 166 -11.91 -19.03 34.04
C GLY A 166 -12.47 -20.07 35.01
N SER A 167 -11.76 -21.16 35.35
CA SER A 167 -12.16 -22.01 36.50
C SER A 167 -11.09 -23.04 36.86
N VAL A 168 -10.21 -22.71 37.81
CA VAL A 168 -9.58 -23.70 38.69
C VAL A 168 -9.46 -23.10 40.10
N ASP A 169 -10.49 -23.43 40.88
CA ASP A 169 -10.46 -23.88 42.28
C ASP A 169 -10.01 -22.92 43.40
N GLU A 170 -11.01 -22.29 44.03
CA GLU A 170 -11.11 -22.24 45.50
C GLU A 170 -11.37 -23.66 46.02
N GLU A 171 -10.44 -24.24 46.80
CA GLU A 171 -10.76 -25.04 48.00
C GLU A 171 -9.48 -25.52 48.74
N VAL A 172 -9.51 -25.28 50.07
CA VAL A 172 -8.64 -25.73 51.18
C VAL A 172 -7.33 -24.99 51.46
#